data_AF-A0A7J9ZIX6-F1
#
_entry.id   AF-A0A7J9ZIX6-F1
#
_cell.length_a   1.000
_cell.length_b   1.000
_cell.length_c   1.000
_cell.angle_alpha   90.00
_cell.angle_beta   90.00
_cell.angle_gamma   90.00
#
_symmetry.space_group_name_H-M   'P 1'
#
loop_
_entity.id
_entity.type
_entity.pdbx_description
1 polymer ?
#
loop_
_entity_poly.entity_id
_entity_poly.type
_entity_poly.pdbx_seq_one_letter_code
_entity_poly.pdbx_strand_id
1 'polypeptide(L)'
;MSTGGSKTGRAARSAADFVPPGADLGGLREAAADCRGCDLYKDATQTVFSSGSATARVVLVGEQPGDQEDRQGEPFVGPAGRLLDRALREAGIERGDAYVTNAVKHFKFTQPEPGKRRIHKTPSAAEVTACRPWVVAELHIIDPEVIVALGATAGRALLGPSFRVTKQRGLLLPRKPLGPGDDATRNDAYVVGTVHPSAVLRADDRDAAYQGFVADLRVAADALG
;
A
#
# COMPACT_ATOMS: atom_id res chain seq x y z
N MET A 1 -3.28 -49.03 -17.74
CA MET A 1 -2.72 -47.96 -18.59
C MET A 1 -3.04 -46.64 -17.91
N SER A 2 -2.05 -46.08 -17.22
CA SER A 2 -2.10 -44.78 -16.54
C SER A 2 -1.82 -43.66 -17.55
N THR A 3 -2.62 -42.61 -17.55
CA THR A 3 -2.20 -41.29 -18.04
C THR A 3 -2.68 -40.23 -17.06
N GLY A 4 -1.84 -39.99 -16.04
CA GLY A 4 -1.96 -38.84 -15.17
C GLY A 4 -1.57 -37.58 -15.93
N GLY A 5 -2.54 -36.71 -16.19
CA GLY A 5 -2.29 -35.38 -16.71
C GLY A 5 -1.50 -34.55 -15.69
N SER A 6 -0.23 -34.30 -15.98
CA SER A 6 0.61 -33.36 -15.26
C SER A 6 -0.01 -31.96 -15.34
N LYS A 7 -0.61 -31.50 -14.24
CA LYS A 7 -0.90 -30.07 -14.05
C LYS A 7 0.44 -29.39 -13.76
N THR A 8 1.11 -28.90 -14.80
CA THR A 8 2.23 -27.97 -14.63
C THR A 8 1.71 -26.71 -13.95
N GLY A 9 1.89 -26.62 -12.63
CA GLY A 9 1.58 -25.43 -11.86
C GLY A 9 2.36 -24.26 -12.43
N ARG A 10 1.66 -23.25 -12.95
CA ARG A 10 2.28 -22.00 -13.37
C ARG A 10 3.02 -21.44 -12.16
N ALA A 11 4.33 -21.28 -12.23
CA ALA A 11 5.10 -20.65 -11.17
C ALA A 11 4.38 -19.36 -10.73
N ALA A 12 4.22 -19.16 -9.42
CA ALA A 12 3.54 -17.99 -8.91
C ALA A 12 4.31 -16.75 -9.37
N ARG A 13 3.71 -15.97 -10.27
CA ARG A 13 4.33 -14.74 -10.78
C ARG A 13 4.52 -13.77 -9.62
N SER A 14 5.69 -13.13 -9.60
CA SER A 14 6.13 -12.24 -8.53
C SER A 14 6.84 -11.03 -9.14
N ALA A 15 6.77 -9.89 -8.46
CA ALA A 15 7.54 -8.71 -8.81
C ALA A 15 9.04 -8.86 -8.48
N ALA A 16 9.46 -9.90 -7.75
CA ALA A 16 10.84 -10.06 -7.29
C ALA A 16 11.85 -10.02 -8.46
N ASP A 17 11.53 -10.63 -9.59
CA ASP A 17 12.39 -10.64 -10.79
C ASP A 17 12.52 -9.25 -11.46
N PHE A 18 11.67 -8.30 -11.08
CA PHE A 18 11.64 -6.94 -11.60
C PHE A 18 12.26 -5.92 -10.65
N VAL A 19 12.55 -6.29 -9.39
CA VAL A 19 13.17 -5.39 -8.42
C VAL A 19 14.69 -5.38 -8.63
N PRO A 20 15.28 -4.28 -9.14
CA PRO A 20 16.73 -4.22 -9.34
C PRO A 20 17.47 -4.22 -7.99
N PRO A 21 18.46 -5.10 -7.80
CA PRO A 21 19.23 -5.14 -6.56
C PRO A 21 20.04 -3.85 -6.39
N GLY A 22 20.00 -3.25 -5.20
CA GLY A 22 20.79 -2.06 -4.84
C GLY A 22 20.34 -0.75 -5.50
N ALA A 23 19.18 -0.72 -6.17
CA ALA A 23 18.63 0.52 -6.71
C ALA A 23 18.14 1.47 -5.60
N ASP A 24 18.23 2.76 -5.88
CA ASP A 24 17.55 3.79 -5.09
C ASP A 24 16.07 3.88 -5.48
N LEU A 25 15.32 4.80 -4.86
CA LEU A 25 13.89 4.99 -5.17
C LEU A 25 13.64 5.39 -6.63
N GLY A 26 14.59 6.05 -7.28
CA GLY A 26 14.51 6.42 -8.70
C GLY A 26 14.58 5.17 -9.57
N GLY A 27 15.60 4.34 -9.36
CA GLY A 27 15.76 3.08 -10.07
C GLY A 27 14.62 2.09 -9.80
N LEU A 28 14.08 2.05 -8.58
CA LEU A 28 12.87 1.26 -8.29
C LEU A 28 11.65 1.77 -9.07
N ARG A 29 11.46 3.09 -9.16
CA ARG A 29 10.35 3.68 -9.92
C ARG A 29 10.44 3.33 -11.40
N GLU A 30 11.63 3.48 -11.99
CA GLU A 30 11.88 3.16 -13.40
C GLU A 30 11.60 1.68 -13.68
N ALA A 31 12.16 0.77 -12.88
CA ALA A 31 11.95 -0.65 -13.06
C ALA A 31 10.49 -1.10 -12.82
N ALA A 32 9.78 -0.45 -11.88
CA ALA A 32 8.39 -0.77 -11.59
C ALA A 32 7.46 -0.51 -12.79
N ALA A 33 7.79 0.45 -13.66
CA ALA A 33 7.01 0.78 -14.85
C ALA A 33 6.89 -0.41 -15.84
N ASP A 34 7.87 -1.31 -15.84
CA ASP A 34 7.89 -2.51 -16.68
C ASP A 34 7.47 -3.80 -15.94
N CYS A 35 7.00 -3.69 -14.70
CA CYS A 35 6.67 -4.83 -13.86
C CYS A 35 5.52 -5.67 -14.43
N ARG A 36 5.80 -6.98 -14.65
CA ARG A 36 4.78 -7.98 -15.06
C ARG A 36 4.59 -9.09 -14.03
N GLY A 37 4.87 -8.78 -12.77
CA GLY A 37 4.80 -9.71 -11.65
C GLY A 37 3.39 -10.23 -11.32
N CYS A 38 2.32 -9.59 -11.82
CA CYS A 38 0.94 -10.10 -11.76
C CYS A 38 0.20 -9.72 -13.05
N ASP A 39 -1.10 -10.01 -13.19
CA ASP A 39 -1.86 -9.67 -14.41
C ASP A 39 -2.40 -8.22 -14.43
N LEU A 40 -2.29 -7.47 -13.33
CA LEU A 40 -2.90 -6.14 -13.22
C LEU A 40 -2.32 -5.10 -14.18
N TYR A 41 -1.06 -5.26 -14.62
CA TYR A 41 -0.44 -4.36 -15.60
C TYR A 41 -1.15 -4.34 -16.96
N LYS A 42 -1.94 -5.38 -17.28
CA LYS A 42 -2.57 -5.52 -18.60
C LYS A 42 -3.69 -4.50 -18.84
N ASP A 43 -4.43 -4.18 -17.77
CA ASP A 43 -5.64 -3.36 -17.85
C ASP A 43 -5.46 -1.97 -17.23
N ALA A 44 -4.51 -1.83 -16.30
CA ALA A 44 -4.13 -0.53 -15.72
C ALA A 44 -3.54 0.40 -16.80
N THR A 45 -3.67 1.71 -16.62
CA THR A 45 -3.09 2.68 -17.57
C THR A 45 -1.57 2.68 -17.45
N GLN A 46 -1.07 2.62 -16.22
CA GLN A 46 0.35 2.64 -15.89
C GLN A 46 0.57 2.13 -14.46
N THR A 47 1.83 1.88 -14.11
CA THR A 47 2.22 1.73 -12.71
C THR A 47 2.07 3.06 -11.99
N VAL A 48 1.44 3.04 -10.81
CA VAL A 48 1.50 4.15 -9.86
C VAL A 48 2.45 3.74 -8.75
N PHE A 49 3.68 4.26 -8.86
CA PHE A 49 4.68 4.10 -7.81
C PHE A 49 4.36 5.04 -6.64
N SER A 50 5.31 5.24 -5.75
CA SER A 50 5.13 5.98 -4.50
C SER A 50 5.51 7.46 -4.62
N SER A 51 5.28 8.24 -3.57
CA SER A 51 5.63 9.67 -3.50
C SER A 51 6.05 10.05 -2.08
N GLY A 52 7.13 10.82 -1.94
CA GLY A 52 7.66 11.30 -0.66
C GLY A 52 9.18 11.31 -0.60
N SER A 53 9.74 11.73 0.54
CA SER A 53 11.19 11.78 0.77
C SER A 53 11.79 10.39 0.99
N ALA A 54 13.04 10.19 0.58
CA ALA A 54 13.84 9.01 0.95
C ALA A 54 14.17 8.96 2.45
N THR A 55 14.08 10.10 3.14
CA THR A 55 14.35 10.24 4.57
C THR A 55 13.07 10.34 5.40
N ALA A 56 11.95 9.89 4.85
CA ALA A 56 10.65 9.94 5.52
C ALA A 56 10.66 9.06 6.77
N ARG A 57 10.21 9.62 7.89
CA ARG A 57 10.12 8.92 9.18
C ARG A 57 8.87 8.03 9.26
N VAL A 58 7.83 8.38 8.50
CA VAL A 58 6.59 7.60 8.42
C VAL A 58 6.27 7.17 6.98
N VAL A 59 5.90 5.90 6.82
CA VAL A 59 5.40 5.35 5.55
C VAL A 59 3.91 5.06 5.65
N LEU A 60 3.10 5.63 4.76
CA LEU A 60 1.67 5.37 4.65
C LEU A 60 1.42 4.38 3.51
N VAL A 61 0.80 3.24 3.82
CA VAL A 61 0.53 2.17 2.84
C VAL A 61 -0.97 2.05 2.62
N GLY A 62 -1.43 2.38 1.41
CA GLY A 62 -2.78 2.15 0.92
C GLY A 62 -3.00 0.77 0.30
N GLU A 63 -4.19 0.54 -0.25
CA GLU A 63 -4.54 -0.72 -0.91
C GLU A 63 -3.92 -0.83 -2.31
N GLN A 64 -4.34 0.08 -3.20
CA GLN A 64 -3.94 0.16 -4.60
C GLN A 64 -4.29 1.55 -5.15
N PRO A 65 -3.81 1.92 -6.35
CA PRO A 65 -4.19 3.17 -6.99
C PRO A 65 -5.68 3.16 -7.36
N GLY A 66 -6.32 4.33 -7.32
CA GLY A 66 -7.67 4.52 -7.81
C GLY A 66 -7.69 5.02 -9.27
N ASP A 67 -8.89 5.40 -9.73
CA ASP A 67 -9.12 5.86 -11.10
C ASP A 67 -8.35 7.15 -11.46
N GLN A 68 -8.17 8.06 -10.50
CA GLN A 68 -7.44 9.32 -10.74
C GLN A 68 -5.94 9.09 -10.66
N GLU A 69 -5.50 8.33 -9.65
CA GLU A 69 -4.11 7.95 -9.44
C GLU A 69 -3.55 7.21 -10.66
N ASP A 70 -4.28 6.21 -11.17
CA ASP A 70 -3.87 5.45 -12.35
C ASP A 70 -3.75 6.29 -13.63
N ARG A 71 -4.56 7.35 -13.79
CA ARG A 71 -4.42 8.27 -14.92
C ARG A 71 -3.28 9.26 -14.75
N GLN A 72 -3.02 9.68 -13.51
CA GLN A 72 -2.04 10.74 -13.20
C GLN A 72 -0.64 10.19 -12.90
N GLY A 73 -0.51 8.91 -12.56
CA GLY A 73 0.76 8.30 -12.18
C GLY A 73 1.21 8.61 -10.75
N GLU A 74 0.36 9.23 -9.93
CA GLU A 74 0.70 9.69 -8.57
C GLU A 74 -0.29 9.12 -7.53
N PRO A 75 0.21 8.61 -6.37
CA PRO A 75 -0.66 8.02 -5.36
C PRO A 75 -1.39 9.09 -4.54
N PHE A 76 -2.63 8.79 -4.14
CA PHE A 76 -3.46 9.66 -3.29
C PHE A 76 -3.67 11.09 -3.82
N VAL A 77 -3.95 11.25 -5.12
CA VAL A 77 -4.33 12.54 -5.72
C VAL A 77 -5.84 12.80 -5.70
N GLY A 78 -6.65 11.75 -5.50
CA GLY A 78 -8.11 11.84 -5.47
C GLY A 78 -8.68 12.42 -4.16
N PRO A 79 -10.02 12.39 -3.99
CA PRO A 79 -10.69 12.87 -2.78
C PRO A 79 -10.20 12.21 -1.48
N ALA A 80 -9.85 10.92 -1.53
CA ALA A 80 -9.32 10.18 -0.39
C ALA A 80 -7.93 10.71 0.03
N GLY A 81 -7.11 11.12 -0.93
CA GLY A 81 -5.81 11.72 -0.68
C GLY A 81 -5.89 13.11 -0.06
N ARG A 82 -6.79 13.96 -0.56
CA ARG A 82 -7.03 15.28 0.07
C ARG A 82 -7.51 15.17 1.52
N LEU A 83 -8.33 14.15 1.83
CA LEU A 83 -8.73 13.85 3.21
C LEU A 83 -7.53 13.38 4.04
N LEU A 84 -6.68 12.51 3.48
CA LEU A 84 -5.46 12.05 4.11
C LEU A 84 -4.52 13.21 4.46
N ASP A 85 -4.23 14.09 3.50
CA ASP A 85 -3.36 15.25 3.71
C ASP A 85 -3.87 16.16 4.82
N ARG A 86 -5.19 16.37 4.89
CA ARG A 86 -5.81 17.15 5.97
C ARG A 86 -5.64 16.46 7.32
N ALA A 87 -5.90 15.16 7.38
CA ALA A 87 -5.81 14.38 8.61
C ALA A 87 -4.38 14.28 9.14
N LEU A 88 -3.38 14.15 8.26
CA LEU A 88 -1.96 14.15 8.63
C LEU A 88 -1.57 15.47 9.32
N ARG A 89 -1.94 16.61 8.72
CA ARG A 89 -1.71 17.93 9.33
C ARG A 89 -2.38 18.06 10.71
N GLU A 90 -3.63 17.63 10.84
CA GLU A 90 -4.36 17.67 12.13
C GLU A 90 -3.83 16.68 13.18
N ALA A 91 -3.11 15.65 12.75
CA ALA A 91 -2.41 14.70 13.61
C ALA A 91 -0.97 15.14 13.96
N GLY A 92 -0.46 16.22 13.36
CA GLY A 92 0.90 16.71 13.59
C GLY A 92 1.97 16.00 12.74
N ILE A 93 1.59 15.33 11.65
CA ILE A 93 2.51 14.70 10.71
C ILE A 93 2.71 15.62 9.52
N GLU A 94 3.93 16.15 9.37
CA GLU A 94 4.30 16.98 8.23
C GLU A 94 4.42 16.16 6.94
N ARG A 95 4.02 16.75 5.80
CA ARG A 95 4.02 16.02 4.52
C ARG A 95 5.43 15.61 4.08
N GLY A 96 6.45 16.39 4.45
CA GLY A 96 7.86 16.11 4.17
C GLY A 96 8.40 14.88 4.88
N ASP A 97 7.82 14.54 6.03
CA ASP A 97 8.20 13.37 6.84
C ASP A 97 7.47 12.09 6.40
N ALA A 98 6.52 12.21 5.46
CA ALA A 98 5.66 11.12 5.02
C ALA A 98 6.01 10.62 3.62
N TYR A 99 6.22 9.32 3.52
CA TYR A 99 6.29 8.58 2.26
C TYR A 99 4.99 7.81 2.03
N VAL A 100 4.39 7.95 0.86
CA VAL A 100 3.06 7.42 0.56
C VAL A 100 3.13 6.41 -0.56
N THR A 101 2.55 5.25 -0.31
CA THR A 101 2.59 4.10 -1.20
C THR A 101 1.30 3.27 -1.14
N ASN A 102 1.23 2.22 -1.95
CA ASN A 102 0.17 1.21 -1.94
C ASN A 102 0.76 -0.20 -1.91
N ALA A 103 0.03 -1.14 -1.31
CA ALA A 103 0.37 -2.56 -1.28
C ALA A 103 0.41 -3.20 -2.68
N VAL A 104 -0.32 -2.65 -3.64
CA VAL A 104 -0.31 -3.02 -5.07
C VAL A 104 -0.11 -1.76 -5.91
N LYS A 105 0.69 -1.84 -6.97
CA LYS A 105 1.11 -0.66 -7.79
C LYS A 105 0.30 -0.42 -9.07
N HIS A 106 -0.65 -1.30 -9.39
CA HIS A 106 -1.51 -1.18 -10.56
C HIS A 106 -2.98 -1.16 -10.13
N PHE A 107 -3.79 -0.34 -10.81
CA PHE A 107 -5.20 -0.24 -10.49
C PHE A 107 -5.97 -1.45 -11.01
N LYS A 108 -6.55 -2.22 -10.09
CA LYS A 108 -7.50 -3.27 -10.41
C LYS A 108 -8.92 -2.72 -10.49
N PHE A 109 -9.53 -2.85 -11.65
CA PHE A 109 -10.90 -2.44 -11.88
C PHE A 109 -11.65 -3.39 -12.80
N THR A 110 -12.97 -3.26 -12.81
CA THR A 110 -13.81 -3.76 -13.90
C THR A 110 -14.41 -2.57 -14.63
N GLN A 111 -14.56 -2.70 -15.94
CA GLN A 111 -15.24 -1.71 -16.77
C GLN A 111 -16.32 -2.44 -17.57
N PRO A 112 -17.61 -2.28 -17.21
CA PRO A 112 -18.70 -3.01 -17.86
C PRO A 112 -18.79 -2.79 -19.37
N GLU A 113 -18.47 -1.58 -19.83
CA GLU A 113 -18.44 -1.20 -21.25
C GLU A 113 -17.26 -0.25 -21.50
N PRO A 114 -16.53 -0.39 -22.64
CA PRO A 114 -15.44 0.53 -22.99
C PRO A 114 -15.87 2.00 -22.93
N GLY A 115 -15.04 2.85 -22.33
CA GLY A 115 -15.32 4.28 -22.16
C GLY A 115 -16.28 4.65 -21.01
N LYS A 116 -16.88 3.67 -20.32
CA LYS A 116 -17.67 3.92 -19.09
C LYS A 116 -16.79 4.00 -17.84
N ARG A 117 -17.45 4.28 -16.71
CA ARG A 117 -16.83 4.36 -15.38
C ARG A 117 -16.04 3.08 -15.05
N ARG A 118 -14.79 3.26 -14.62
CA ARG A 118 -13.97 2.18 -14.03
C ARG A 118 -14.40 1.93 -12.59
N ILE A 119 -14.71 0.68 -12.27
CA ILE A 119 -15.20 0.25 -10.96
C ILE A 119 -14.07 -0.48 -10.24
N HIS A 120 -13.54 0.14 -9.20
CA HIS A 120 -12.50 -0.42 -8.36
C HIS A 120 -12.85 -1.83 -7.84
N LYS A 121 -11.89 -2.75 -7.86
CA LYS A 121 -11.99 -4.10 -7.28
C LYS A 121 -10.83 -4.36 -6.34
N THR A 122 -11.10 -4.90 -5.17
CA THR A 122 -10.06 -5.24 -4.19
C THR A 122 -9.04 -6.23 -4.79
N PRO A 123 -7.73 -5.99 -4.62
CA PRO A 123 -6.71 -6.94 -4.99
C PRO A 123 -6.86 -8.26 -4.23
N SER A 124 -6.56 -9.37 -4.90
CA SER A 124 -6.50 -10.68 -4.28
C SER A 124 -5.25 -10.82 -3.41
N ALA A 125 -5.25 -11.77 -2.47
CA ALA A 125 -4.07 -12.07 -1.66
C ALA A 125 -2.85 -12.47 -2.52
N ALA A 126 -3.10 -13.10 -3.67
CA ALA A 126 -2.06 -13.46 -4.63
C ALA A 126 -1.45 -12.22 -5.31
N GLU A 127 -2.27 -11.23 -5.69
CA GLU A 127 -1.78 -9.96 -6.28
C GLU A 127 -1.01 -9.14 -5.26
N VAL A 128 -1.48 -9.06 -4.01
CA VAL A 128 -0.75 -8.41 -2.90
C VAL A 128 0.59 -9.10 -2.67
N THR A 129 0.60 -10.44 -2.63
CA THR A 129 1.84 -11.22 -2.46
C THR A 129 2.80 -11.03 -3.63
N ALA A 130 2.29 -11.01 -4.86
CA ALA A 130 3.09 -10.78 -6.06
C ALA A 130 3.71 -9.38 -6.07
N CYS A 131 3.01 -8.36 -5.55
CA CYS A 131 3.49 -6.98 -5.55
C CYS A 131 4.35 -6.62 -4.33
N ARG A 132 4.30 -7.42 -3.26
CA ARG A 132 5.07 -7.23 -2.00
C ARG A 132 6.55 -6.89 -2.19
N PRO A 133 7.31 -7.49 -3.14
CA PRO A 133 8.72 -7.14 -3.33
C PRO A 133 8.98 -5.64 -3.51
N TRP A 134 8.06 -4.89 -4.15
CA TRP A 134 8.18 -3.44 -4.27
C TRP A 134 8.09 -2.74 -2.92
N VAL A 135 7.10 -3.11 -2.10
CA VAL A 135 6.93 -2.51 -0.76
C VAL A 135 8.12 -2.84 0.14
N VAL A 136 8.65 -4.06 0.08
CA VAL A 136 9.85 -4.44 0.83
C VAL A 136 11.05 -3.60 0.39
N ALA A 137 11.25 -3.43 -0.91
CA ALA A 137 12.35 -2.61 -1.44
C ALA A 137 12.22 -1.14 -1.02
N GLU A 138 11.01 -0.57 -1.05
CA GLU A 138 10.75 0.79 -0.58
C GLU A 138 11.03 0.91 0.93
N LEU A 139 10.49 0.01 1.75
CA LEU A 139 10.73 0.04 3.20
C LEU A 139 12.20 -0.15 3.56
N HIS A 140 12.95 -0.93 2.78
CA HIS A 140 14.39 -1.10 2.98
C HIS A 140 15.18 0.19 2.73
N ILE A 141 14.77 1.00 1.75
CA ILE A 141 15.45 2.26 1.42
C ILE A 141 15.03 3.37 2.37
N ILE A 142 13.73 3.46 2.69
CA ILE A 142 13.20 4.51 3.57
C ILE A 142 13.60 4.28 5.03
N ASP A 143 13.65 3.01 5.46
CA ASP A 143 13.92 2.60 6.84
C ASP A 143 13.09 3.39 7.88
N PRO A 144 11.74 3.41 7.76
CA PRO A 144 10.90 4.29 8.57
C PRO A 144 10.82 3.85 10.03
N GLU A 145 10.55 4.79 10.93
CA GLU A 145 10.26 4.53 12.34
C GLU A 145 8.82 4.00 12.53
N VAL A 146 7.88 4.49 11.70
CA VAL A 146 6.46 4.11 11.77
C VAL A 146 5.89 3.82 10.38
N ILE A 147 5.07 2.78 10.27
CA ILE A 147 4.30 2.44 9.07
C ILE A 147 2.80 2.51 9.39
N VAL A 148 2.04 3.30 8.65
CA VAL A 148 0.58 3.37 8.80
C VAL A 148 -0.10 2.56 7.71
N ALA A 149 -0.85 1.54 8.12
CA ALA A 149 -1.61 0.69 7.21
C ALA A 149 -3.03 1.24 7.01
N LEU A 150 -3.29 1.83 5.85
CA LEU A 150 -4.56 2.46 5.50
C LEU A 150 -5.55 1.41 4.98
N GLY A 151 -6.37 0.88 5.88
CA GLY A 151 -7.44 -0.05 5.57
C GLY A 151 -7.07 -1.53 5.65
N ALA A 152 -8.05 -2.39 5.40
CA ALA A 152 -7.94 -3.82 5.66
C ALA A 152 -6.95 -4.56 4.76
N THR A 153 -6.74 -4.11 3.52
CA THR A 153 -5.82 -4.78 2.59
C THR A 153 -4.37 -4.45 2.93
N ALA A 154 -4.05 -3.17 3.12
CA ALA A 154 -2.73 -2.75 3.61
C ALA A 154 -2.42 -3.37 4.98
N GLY A 155 -3.38 -3.34 5.91
CA GLY A 155 -3.20 -3.95 7.22
C GLY A 155 -2.92 -5.44 7.15
N ARG A 156 -3.62 -6.19 6.28
CA ARG A 156 -3.32 -7.61 6.07
C ARG A 156 -2.00 -7.85 5.35
N ALA A 157 -1.58 -6.95 4.46
CA ALA A 157 -0.29 -7.02 3.79
C ALA A 157 0.87 -6.86 4.77
N LEU A 158 0.72 -5.98 5.77
CA LEU A 158 1.78 -5.61 6.73
C LEU A 158 1.75 -6.42 8.03
N LEU A 159 0.57 -6.73 8.55
CA LEU A 159 0.36 -7.37 9.87
C LEU A 159 -0.11 -8.83 9.76
N GLY A 160 -0.32 -9.31 8.54
CA GLY A 160 -0.73 -10.69 8.25
C GLY A 160 -2.25 -10.90 8.14
N PRO A 161 -2.67 -12.10 7.70
CA PRO A 161 -4.05 -12.37 7.31
C PRO A 161 -5.08 -12.31 8.44
N SER A 162 -4.64 -12.41 9.70
CA SER A 162 -5.50 -12.30 10.88
C SER A 162 -5.90 -10.86 11.21
N PHE A 163 -5.23 -9.85 10.64
CA PHE A 163 -5.49 -8.45 10.93
C PHE A 163 -6.94 -8.04 10.63
N ARG A 164 -7.60 -7.40 11.59
CA ARG A 164 -8.94 -6.83 11.45
C ARG A 164 -8.93 -5.35 11.82
N VAL A 165 -9.08 -4.48 10.82
CA VAL A 165 -9.13 -3.02 11.00
C VAL A 165 -10.19 -2.58 12.02
N THR A 166 -11.34 -3.25 12.07
CA THR A 166 -12.43 -2.91 13.00
C THR A 166 -12.11 -3.24 14.47
N LYS A 167 -11.08 -4.07 14.73
CA LYS A 167 -10.69 -4.49 16.08
C LYS A 167 -9.32 -3.96 16.52
N GLN A 168 -8.44 -3.69 15.56
CA GLN A 168 -7.02 -3.43 15.79
C GLN A 168 -6.55 -2.07 15.27
N ARG A 169 -7.47 -1.21 14.80
CA ARG A 169 -7.10 0.16 14.45
C ARG A 169 -6.65 0.95 15.67
N GLY A 170 -5.70 1.88 15.49
CA GLY A 170 -5.15 2.72 16.55
C GLY A 170 -4.22 1.99 17.53
N LEU A 171 -3.88 0.72 17.27
CA LEU A 171 -2.87 0.01 18.06
C LEU A 171 -1.49 0.22 17.44
N LEU A 172 -0.49 0.50 18.29
CA LEU A 172 0.92 0.51 17.92
C LEU A 172 1.46 -0.92 18.04
N LEU A 173 1.75 -1.56 16.91
CA LEU A 173 2.20 -2.95 16.86
C LEU A 173 3.64 -3.03 16.33
N PRO A 174 4.49 -3.94 16.82
CA PRO A 174 5.83 -4.10 16.24
C PRO A 174 5.75 -4.57 14.78
N ARG A 175 6.57 -3.99 13.91
CA ARG A 175 6.75 -4.45 12.53
C ARG A 175 7.28 -5.88 12.55
N LYS A 176 6.82 -6.68 11.59
CA LYS A 176 7.32 -8.03 11.35
C LYS A 176 7.83 -8.12 9.92
N PRO A 177 8.78 -9.04 9.63
CA PRO A 177 9.17 -9.33 8.26
C PRO A 177 7.96 -9.67 7.39
N LEU A 178 7.85 -9.03 6.24
CA LEU A 178 6.78 -9.24 5.27
C LEU A 178 7.01 -10.48 4.41
N GLY A 179 8.25 -10.96 4.31
CA GLY A 179 8.63 -12.13 3.54
C GLY A 179 10.14 -12.26 3.35
N PRO A 180 10.58 -13.17 2.46
CA PRO A 180 11.99 -13.33 2.13
C PRO A 180 12.62 -12.01 1.64
N GLY A 181 13.81 -11.70 2.14
CA GLY A 181 14.54 -10.47 1.79
C GLY A 181 14.10 -9.22 2.56
N ASP A 182 13.05 -9.30 3.39
CA ASP A 182 12.68 -8.20 4.29
C ASP A 182 13.38 -8.33 5.64
N ASP A 183 14.49 -7.61 5.81
CA ASP A 183 15.14 -7.46 7.11
C ASP A 183 14.41 -6.42 7.96
N ALA A 184 13.31 -6.85 8.58
CA ALA A 184 12.53 -6.00 9.47
C ALA A 184 13.19 -5.73 10.83
N THR A 185 14.43 -6.20 11.06
CA THR A 185 15.19 -5.83 12.27
C THR A 185 15.88 -4.48 12.14
N ARG A 186 15.93 -3.92 10.93
CA ARG A 186 16.35 -2.53 10.73
C ARG A 186 15.25 -1.60 11.25
N ASN A 187 15.63 -0.81 12.24
CA ASN A 187 14.90 0.31 12.87
C ASN A 187 13.76 0.02 13.87
N ASP A 188 13.60 -1.22 14.38
CA ASP A 188 12.59 -1.58 15.40
C ASP A 188 11.19 -0.97 15.14
N ALA A 189 10.84 -0.83 13.86
CA ALA A 189 9.74 0.02 13.43
C ALA A 189 8.39 -0.47 13.95
N TYR A 190 7.44 0.45 14.11
CA TYR A 190 6.07 0.12 14.47
C TYR A 190 5.12 0.20 13.28
N VAL A 191 3.99 -0.49 13.38
CA VAL A 191 2.89 -0.45 12.43
C VAL A 191 1.61 -0.04 13.14
N VAL A 192 0.95 1.00 12.65
CA VAL A 192 -0.38 1.44 13.09
C VAL A 192 -1.41 1.10 12.02
N GLY A 193 -2.39 0.27 12.38
CA GLY A 193 -3.54 0.02 11.52
C GLY A 193 -4.58 1.11 11.62
N THR A 194 -5.21 1.51 10.51
CA THR A 194 -6.36 2.44 10.53
C THR A 194 -7.34 2.16 9.38
N VAL A 195 -8.47 2.86 9.37
CA VAL A 195 -9.43 2.83 8.27
C VAL A 195 -8.84 3.48 7.02
N HIS A 196 -9.28 3.03 5.84
CA HIS A 196 -8.88 3.71 4.61
C HIS A 196 -9.58 5.07 4.50
N PRO A 197 -8.94 6.16 4.05
CA PRO A 197 -9.56 7.48 3.91
C PRO A 197 -10.85 7.47 3.06
N SER A 198 -10.92 6.60 2.05
CA SER A 198 -12.15 6.45 1.25
C SER A 198 -13.34 5.89 2.05
N ALA A 199 -13.10 5.16 3.14
CA ALA A 199 -14.16 4.65 4.01
C ALA A 199 -14.75 5.80 4.85
N VAL A 200 -13.91 6.75 5.28
CA VAL A 200 -14.35 7.97 5.97
C VAL A 200 -15.29 8.78 5.08
N LEU A 201 -14.92 8.97 3.81
CA LEU A 201 -15.76 9.67 2.82
C LEU A 201 -17.14 9.01 2.57
N ARG A 202 -17.26 7.71 2.86
CA ARG A 202 -18.48 6.92 2.65
C ARG A 202 -19.23 6.60 3.95
N ALA A 203 -18.73 7.05 5.09
CA ALA A 203 -19.38 6.81 6.37
C ALA A 203 -20.70 7.58 6.47
N ASP A 204 -21.66 7.02 7.20
CA ASP A 204 -22.93 7.69 7.52
C ASP A 204 -22.67 8.90 8.42
N ASP A 205 -21.92 8.69 9.51
CA ASP A 205 -21.36 9.75 10.37
C ASP A 205 -19.91 10.03 9.96
N ARG A 206 -19.74 10.97 9.03
CA ARG A 206 -18.42 11.34 8.49
C ARG A 206 -17.55 12.04 9.52
N ASP A 207 -18.13 12.84 10.40
CA ASP A 207 -17.36 13.60 11.38
C ASP A 207 -16.77 12.68 12.44
N ALA A 208 -17.58 11.75 12.99
CA ALA A 208 -17.07 10.75 13.92
C ALA A 208 -16.02 9.83 13.26
N ALA A 209 -16.25 9.40 12.01
CA ALA A 209 -15.28 8.60 11.27
C ALA A 209 -13.96 9.34 11.03
N TYR A 210 -14.03 10.63 10.71
CA TYR A 210 -12.86 11.48 10.49
C TYR A 210 -12.09 11.73 11.78
N GLN A 211 -12.77 12.07 12.88
CA GLN A 211 -12.11 12.25 14.18
C GLN A 211 -11.43 10.97 14.66
N GLY A 212 -12.09 9.82 14.48
CA GLY A 212 -11.45 8.54 14.75
C GLY A 212 -10.22 8.29 13.86
N PHE A 213 -10.26 8.67 12.58
CA PHE A 213 -9.13 8.51 11.67
C PHE A 213 -7.94 9.38 12.10
N VAL A 214 -8.17 10.65 12.46
CA VAL A 214 -7.15 11.55 13.01
C VAL A 214 -6.59 10.99 14.33
N ALA A 215 -7.43 10.44 15.19
CA ALA A 215 -6.98 9.83 16.45
C ALA A 215 -6.02 8.65 16.21
N ASP A 216 -6.28 7.79 15.23
CA ASP A 216 -5.33 6.72 14.89
C ASP A 216 -4.01 7.27 14.33
N LEU A 217 -4.06 8.35 13.53
CA LEU A 217 -2.85 9.00 13.01
C LEU A 217 -2.02 9.67 14.12
N ARG A 218 -2.67 10.17 15.19
CA ARG A 218 -1.96 10.70 16.36
C ARG A 218 -1.16 9.61 17.07
N VAL A 219 -1.64 8.37 17.12
CA VAL A 219 -0.82 7.25 17.66
C VAL A 219 0.48 7.07 16.87
N ALA A 220 0.43 7.25 15.54
CA ALA A 220 1.63 7.22 14.71
C ALA A 220 2.53 8.45 14.96
N ALA A 221 1.94 9.64 15.12
CA ALA A 221 2.67 10.87 15.42
C ALA A 221 3.38 10.77 16.78
N ASP A 222 2.68 10.33 17.83
CA ASP A 222 3.22 10.19 19.18
C ASP A 222 4.42 9.21 19.22
N ALA A 223 4.42 8.18 18.36
CA ALA A 223 5.53 7.25 18.24
C ALA A 223 6.78 7.85 17.56
N LEU A 224 6.65 8.97 16.86
CA LEU A 224 7.75 9.71 16.25
C LEU A 224 8.39 10.73 17.21
N GLY A 225 7.85 10.93 18.42
CA GLY A 225 8.33 11.91 19.40
C GLY A 225 8.01 13.35 19.00
#